data_AF-A0A1J0TZZ0-F1
#
_entry.id   AF-A0A1J0TZZ0-F1
#
_cell.length_a   1.000
_cell.length_b   1.000
_cell.length_c   1.000
_cell.angle_alpha   90.00
_cell.angle_beta   90.00
_cell.angle_gamma   90.00
#
_symmetry.space_group_name_H-M   'P 1'
#
loop_
_entity.id
_entity.type
_entity.pdbx_description
1 polymer ?
#
loop_
_entity_poly.entity_id
_entity_poly.type
_entity_poly.pdbx_seq_one_letter_code
_entity_poly.pdbx_strand_id
1 'polypeptide(L)'
;MRRVLLFFALKYEGNWLKIYQALETKEKIAYEDLIDIEAKITCRYVTIIDQDYPKALCNIYRPPFVLFYDGDLTIVNNKCHKLVICGTTKPDETGLLITKMLTKKIIKRKLTLIVMLEKGINQCVIENLGLGNSILIIKKWQDYNHISKKYPDVKFQIIISESYDGNFKKTKYELYRIMSGLMDGLIIVQSTPDDDTHRLVALANHDGKEVFCFPERITIANKNNSFIKNGAQLIESANDIFCKL
;
A
#
# COMPACT_ATOMS: atom_id res chain seq x y z
N MET A 1 -17.43 -8.47 19.68
CA MET A 1 -15.98 -8.27 19.41
C MET A 1 -15.74 -7.31 18.24
N ARG A 2 -16.33 -7.50 17.05
CA ARG A 2 -16.14 -6.59 15.89
C ARG A 2 -16.34 -5.09 16.21
N ARG A 3 -17.46 -4.74 16.85
CA ARG A 3 -17.78 -3.36 17.27
C ARG A 3 -16.77 -2.77 18.26
N VAL A 4 -16.16 -3.60 19.10
CA VAL A 4 -15.12 -3.17 20.04
C VAL A 4 -13.82 -2.80 19.29
N LEU A 5 -13.43 -3.60 18.30
CA LEU A 5 -12.29 -3.29 17.43
C LEU A 5 -12.54 -2.01 16.62
N LEU A 6 -13.74 -1.86 16.07
CA LEU A 6 -14.15 -0.63 15.38
C LEU A 6 -14.10 0.58 16.32
N PHE A 7 -14.66 0.46 17.53
CA PHE A 7 -14.62 1.52 18.53
C PHE A 7 -13.20 1.99 18.83
N PHE A 8 -12.26 1.07 19.13
CA PHE A 8 -10.87 1.45 19.38
C PHE A 8 -10.16 1.97 18.14
N ALA A 9 -10.46 1.44 16.95
CA ALA A 9 -9.91 1.96 15.71
C ALA A 9 -10.31 3.41 15.46
N LEU A 10 -11.56 3.77 15.77
CA LEU A 10 -12.05 5.16 15.70
C LEU A 10 -11.47 6.03 16.81
N LYS A 11 -11.52 5.57 18.07
CA LYS A 11 -11.01 6.30 19.24
C LYS A 11 -9.51 6.62 19.13
N TYR A 12 -8.73 5.68 18.62
CA TYR A 12 -7.27 5.80 18.52
C TYR A 12 -6.78 6.08 17.10
N GLU A 13 -7.69 6.41 16.18
CA GLU A 13 -7.37 6.85 14.81
C GLU A 13 -6.47 5.87 14.04
N GLY A 14 -6.66 4.56 14.29
CA GLY A 14 -5.84 3.50 13.71
C GLY A 14 -4.40 3.44 14.26
N ASN A 15 -4.08 4.08 15.40
CA ASN A 15 -2.79 3.91 16.08
C ASN A 15 -2.71 2.50 16.67
N TRP A 16 -1.93 1.64 16.02
CA TRP A 16 -1.84 0.23 16.36
C TRP A 16 -1.46 -0.01 17.82
N LEU A 17 -0.47 0.72 18.35
CA LEU A 17 0.04 0.50 19.71
C LEU A 17 -1.01 0.85 20.77
N LYS A 18 -1.73 1.97 20.58
CA LYS A 18 -2.80 2.37 21.50
C LYS A 18 -3.97 1.40 21.47
N ILE A 19 -4.35 0.92 20.28
CA ILE A 19 -5.41 -0.10 20.15
C ILE A 19 -4.98 -1.40 20.84
N TYR A 20 -3.74 -1.85 20.61
CA TYR A 20 -3.19 -3.04 21.26
C TYR A 20 -3.20 -2.89 22.79
N GLN A 21 -2.71 -1.77 23.31
CA GLN A 21 -2.69 -1.48 24.75
C GLN A 21 -4.10 -1.44 25.36
N ALA A 22 -5.07 -0.84 24.66
CA ALA A 22 -6.46 -0.80 25.11
C ALA A 22 -7.09 -2.20 25.20
N LEU A 23 -6.80 -3.07 24.22
CA LEU A 23 -7.24 -4.46 24.23
C LEU A 23 -6.55 -5.27 25.33
N GLU A 24 -5.24 -5.10 25.50
CA GLU A 24 -4.43 -5.79 26.50
C GLU A 24 -4.84 -5.43 27.93
N THR A 25 -5.09 -4.15 28.19
CA THR A 25 -5.52 -3.63 29.49
C THR A 25 -7.02 -3.76 29.75
N LYS A 26 -7.78 -4.30 28.79
CA LYS A 26 -9.25 -4.40 28.83
C LYS A 26 -9.90 -3.06 29.18
N GLU A 27 -9.45 -2.02 28.49
CA GLU A 27 -9.97 -0.67 28.67
C GLU A 27 -11.50 -0.67 28.62
N LYS A 28 -12.12 -0.04 29.62
CA LYS A 28 -13.59 -0.03 29.77
C LYS A 28 -14.24 0.78 28.65
N ILE A 29 -15.32 0.24 28.10
CA ILE A 29 -16.14 0.88 27.07
C ILE A 29 -17.56 0.96 27.62
N ALA A 30 -18.17 2.14 27.54
CA ALA A 30 -19.58 2.30 27.87
C ALA A 30 -20.43 1.57 26.81
N TYR A 31 -21.51 0.91 27.21
CA TYR A 31 -22.32 0.15 26.25
C TYR A 31 -22.91 1.07 25.17
N GLU A 32 -23.27 2.29 25.57
CA GLU A 32 -23.81 3.35 24.73
C GLU A 32 -22.85 3.76 23.61
N ASP A 33 -21.53 3.70 23.85
CA ASP A 33 -20.53 4.02 22.84
C ASP A 33 -20.45 2.98 21.70
N LEU A 34 -20.93 1.76 21.96
CA LEU A 34 -21.00 0.68 20.98
C LEU A 34 -22.33 0.66 20.21
N ILE A 35 -23.35 1.34 20.73
CA ILE A 35 -24.62 1.54 20.03
C ILE A 35 -24.34 2.47 18.85
N ASP A 36 -24.78 2.05 17.66
CA ASP A 36 -24.67 2.81 16.41
C ASP A 36 -23.24 3.27 16.04
N ILE A 37 -22.20 2.61 16.56
CA ILE A 37 -20.80 2.93 16.21
C ILE A 37 -20.54 2.85 14.70
N GLU A 38 -21.26 1.95 14.02
CA GLU A 38 -21.21 1.77 12.56
C GLU A 38 -21.84 2.95 11.81
N ALA A 39 -22.78 3.68 12.43
CA ALA A 39 -23.36 4.90 11.85
C ALA A 39 -22.36 6.07 11.84
N LYS A 40 -21.25 5.97 12.60
CA LYS A 40 -20.18 6.99 12.59
C LYS A 40 -19.25 6.87 11.37
N ILE A 41 -19.39 5.81 10.56
CA ILE A 41 -18.57 5.59 9.36
C ILE A 41 -19.40 5.56 8.08
N THR A 42 -18.82 6.00 6.97
CA THR A 42 -19.47 6.06 5.64
C THR A 42 -18.99 4.96 4.69
N CYS A 43 -18.20 4.01 5.18
CA CYS A 43 -17.54 3.00 4.37
C CYS A 43 -17.68 1.60 4.97
N ARG A 44 -17.30 0.59 4.19
CA ARG A 44 -17.21 -0.77 4.68
C ARG A 44 -15.94 -0.91 5.53
N TYR A 45 -15.98 -1.85 6.46
CA TYR A 45 -14.83 -2.20 7.26
C TYR A 45 -14.74 -3.72 7.43
N VAL A 46 -13.52 -4.21 7.59
CA VAL A 46 -13.21 -5.59 7.95
C VAL A 46 -12.26 -5.58 9.13
N THR A 47 -12.43 -6.52 10.05
CA THR A 47 -11.62 -6.62 11.27
C THR A 47 -10.72 -7.85 11.22
N ILE A 48 -9.62 -7.85 11.97
CA ILE A 48 -8.64 -8.96 11.98
C ILE A 48 -9.24 -10.33 12.37
N ILE A 49 -10.43 -10.35 12.98
CA ILE A 49 -11.15 -11.57 13.37
C ILE A 49 -12.18 -12.02 12.33
N ASP A 50 -12.40 -11.24 11.27
CA ASP A 50 -13.36 -11.57 10.22
C ASP A 50 -12.75 -12.55 9.22
N GLN A 51 -13.60 -13.41 8.65
CA GLN A 51 -13.16 -14.47 7.72
C GLN A 51 -12.62 -13.91 6.39
N ASP A 52 -13.13 -12.76 5.97
CA ASP A 52 -12.75 -12.04 4.76
C ASP A 52 -11.56 -11.08 4.96
N TYR A 53 -11.00 -11.00 6.18
CA TYR A 53 -9.80 -10.21 6.44
C TYR A 53 -8.61 -10.71 5.59
N PRO A 54 -7.79 -9.81 5.02
CA PRO A 54 -6.65 -10.22 4.22
C PRO A 54 -5.64 -11.06 4.98
N LYS A 55 -5.60 -12.36 4.68
CA LYS A 55 -4.70 -13.33 5.34
C LYS A 55 -3.23 -12.95 5.25
N ALA A 56 -2.83 -12.32 4.14
CA ALA A 56 -1.47 -11.82 3.95
C ALA A 56 -1.10 -10.76 5.00
N LEU A 57 -2.06 -9.99 5.48
CA LEU A 57 -1.88 -9.00 6.54
C LEU A 57 -1.93 -9.58 7.94
N CYS A 58 -2.37 -10.83 8.16
CA CYS A 58 -2.32 -11.43 9.49
C CYS A 58 -0.89 -11.69 9.98
N ASN A 59 0.03 -11.90 9.03
CA ASN A 59 1.40 -12.33 9.31
C ASN A 59 2.42 -11.19 9.33
N ILE A 60 2.01 -9.95 9.07
CA ILE A 60 2.93 -8.81 9.09
C ILE A 60 3.19 -8.31 10.51
N TYR A 61 4.28 -7.57 10.66
CA TYR A 61 4.51 -6.78 11.87
C TYR A 61 3.37 -5.78 12.08
N ARG A 62 2.72 -5.86 13.24
CA ARG A 62 1.60 -4.99 13.65
C ARG A 62 0.44 -5.01 12.65
N PRO A 63 -0.28 -6.14 12.52
CA PRO A 63 -1.38 -6.29 11.57
C PRO A 63 -2.51 -5.30 11.91
N PRO A 64 -3.08 -4.58 10.93
CA PRO A 64 -4.21 -3.67 11.16
C PRO A 64 -5.38 -4.38 11.86
N PHE A 65 -5.82 -3.89 13.02
CA PHE A 65 -6.99 -4.46 13.69
C PHE A 65 -8.27 -4.28 12.89
N VAL A 66 -8.36 -3.16 12.16
CA VAL A 66 -9.49 -2.79 11.30
C VAL A 66 -8.93 -2.20 10.00
N LEU A 67 -9.54 -2.57 8.88
CA LEU A 67 -9.34 -1.94 7.58
C LEU A 67 -10.66 -1.35 7.12
N PHE A 68 -10.66 -0.05 6.85
CA PHE A 68 -11.73 0.66 6.18
C PHE A 68 -11.51 0.56 4.67
N TYR A 69 -12.55 0.29 3.91
CA TYR A 69 -12.41 0.08 2.48
C TYR A 69 -13.66 0.45 1.66
N ASP A 70 -13.40 0.70 0.38
CA ASP A 70 -14.39 0.70 -0.69
C ASP A 70 -13.86 -0.06 -1.90
N GLY A 71 -14.75 -0.62 -2.71
CA GLY A 71 -14.44 -1.56 -3.79
C GLY A 71 -14.55 -3.05 -3.43
N ASP A 72 -13.82 -3.89 -4.16
CA ASP A 72 -13.92 -5.35 -4.08
C ASP A 72 -12.77 -5.96 -3.26
N LEU A 73 -13.09 -6.41 -2.03
CA LEU A 73 -12.13 -7.03 -1.11
C LEU A 73 -11.54 -8.34 -1.65
N THR A 74 -12.22 -9.01 -2.59
CA THR A 74 -11.70 -10.23 -3.21
C THR A 74 -10.40 -9.97 -3.98
N ILE A 75 -10.14 -8.75 -4.43
CA ILE A 75 -8.91 -8.39 -5.14
C ILE A 75 -7.68 -8.45 -4.22
N VAL A 76 -7.87 -8.12 -2.94
CA VAL A 76 -6.81 -8.24 -1.93
C VAL A 76 -6.59 -9.70 -1.58
N ASN A 77 -7.65 -10.52 -1.56
CA ASN A 77 -7.60 -11.91 -1.12
C ASN A 77 -7.34 -12.93 -2.23
N ASN A 78 -7.38 -12.52 -3.50
CA ASN A 78 -7.17 -13.42 -4.62
C ASN A 78 -5.70 -13.85 -4.74
N LYS A 79 -5.48 -14.88 -5.55
CA LYS A 79 -4.14 -15.44 -5.84
C LYS A 79 -3.38 -14.69 -6.93
N CYS A 80 -3.91 -13.59 -7.46
CA CYS A 80 -3.17 -12.82 -8.46
C CYS A 80 -1.95 -12.17 -7.80
N HIS A 81 -0.81 -12.19 -8.50
CA HIS A 81 0.38 -11.51 -8.02
C HIS A 81 0.14 -10.02 -7.90
N LYS A 82 0.59 -9.46 -6.79
CA LYS A 82 0.46 -8.06 -6.42
C LYS A 82 1.84 -7.42 -6.46
N LEU A 83 1.98 -6.38 -7.27
CA LEU A 83 3.24 -5.71 -7.50
C LEU A 83 3.17 -4.26 -7.04
N VAL A 84 4.32 -3.75 -6.60
CA VAL A 84 4.51 -2.35 -6.28
C VAL A 84 5.53 -1.77 -7.25
N ILE A 85 5.20 -0.66 -7.88
CA ILE A 85 6.19 0.15 -8.59
C ILE A 85 6.52 1.36 -7.71
N CYS A 86 7.80 1.52 -7.37
CA CYS A 86 8.26 2.60 -6.52
C CYS A 86 9.43 3.37 -7.14
N GLY A 87 9.65 4.56 -6.60
CA GLY A 87 10.79 5.41 -6.92
C GLY A 87 10.60 6.84 -6.45
N THR A 88 11.46 7.72 -6.95
CA THR A 88 11.57 9.13 -6.53
C THR A 88 10.29 9.91 -6.78
N THR A 89 10.10 10.95 -5.97
CA THR A 89 9.02 11.94 -6.15
C THR A 89 9.31 12.97 -7.24
N LYS A 90 10.55 12.98 -7.75
CA LYS A 90 11.02 13.87 -8.82
C LYS A 90 11.72 13.07 -9.91
N PRO A 91 11.00 12.18 -10.62
CA PRO A 91 11.60 11.38 -11.67
C PRO A 91 11.93 12.24 -12.89
N ASP A 92 12.90 11.79 -13.67
CA ASP A 92 13.15 12.34 -15.01
C ASP A 92 12.20 11.73 -16.05
N GLU A 93 12.32 12.19 -17.29
CA GLU A 93 11.51 11.71 -18.42
C GLU A 93 11.69 10.20 -18.66
N THR A 94 12.89 9.67 -18.41
CA THR A 94 13.19 8.25 -18.62
C THR A 94 12.47 7.41 -17.57
N GLY A 95 12.54 7.80 -16.30
CA GLY A 95 11.81 7.14 -15.20
C GLY A 95 10.29 7.15 -15.42
N LEU A 96 9.74 8.26 -15.90
CA LEU A 96 8.31 8.36 -16.26
C LEU A 96 7.94 7.44 -17.43
N LEU A 97 8.76 7.40 -18.48
CA LEU A 97 8.54 6.53 -19.64
C LEU A 97 8.56 5.05 -19.24
N ILE A 98 9.58 4.62 -18.47
CA ILE A 98 9.69 3.25 -17.96
C ILE A 98 8.46 2.90 -17.12
N THR A 99 8.06 3.78 -16.19
CA THR A 99 6.89 3.58 -15.33
C THR A 99 5.62 3.38 -16.14
N LYS A 100 5.39 4.23 -17.13
CA LYS A 100 4.24 4.13 -18.05
C LYS A 100 4.23 2.80 -18.81
N MET A 101 5.38 2.39 -19.35
CA MET A 101 5.51 1.12 -20.08
C MET A 101 5.27 -0.09 -19.19
N LEU A 102 5.86 -0.10 -17.98
CA LEU A 102 5.69 -1.16 -16.99
C LEU A 102 4.23 -1.30 -16.56
N THR A 103 3.61 -0.18 -16.18
CA THR A 103 2.22 -0.14 -15.71
C THR A 103 1.30 -0.79 -16.74
N LYS A 104 1.40 -0.38 -18.01
CA LYS A 104 0.61 -0.95 -19.11
C LYS A 104 0.84 -2.46 -19.29
N LYS A 105 2.09 -2.93 -19.20
CA LYS A 105 2.42 -4.36 -19.33
C LYS A 105 1.86 -5.21 -18.19
N ILE A 106 1.98 -4.72 -16.95
CA ILE A 106 1.48 -5.41 -15.75
C ILE A 106 -0.04 -5.54 -15.81
N ILE A 107 -0.74 -4.45 -16.16
CA ILE A 107 -2.20 -4.44 -16.31
C ILE A 107 -2.67 -5.37 -17.42
N LYS A 108 -1.98 -5.36 -18.58
CA LYS A 108 -2.30 -6.26 -19.70
C LYS A 108 -2.19 -7.74 -19.29
N ARG A 109 -1.31 -8.07 -18.34
CA ARG A 109 -1.13 -9.41 -17.79
C ARG A 109 -2.08 -9.73 -16.62
N LYS A 110 -3.02 -8.83 -16.32
CA LYS A 110 -4.03 -8.96 -15.24
C LYS A 110 -3.43 -9.11 -13.84
N LEU A 111 -2.21 -8.64 -13.64
CA LEU A 111 -1.60 -8.53 -12.32
C LEU A 111 -2.16 -7.30 -11.58
N THR A 112 -2.06 -7.30 -10.27
CA THR A 112 -2.60 -6.23 -9.42
C THR A 112 -1.48 -5.25 -9.03
N LEU A 113 -1.72 -3.96 -9.18
CA LEU A 113 -0.79 -2.93 -8.71
C LEU A 113 -1.24 -2.37 -7.35
N ILE A 114 -0.37 -2.44 -6.36
CA ILE A 114 -0.57 -1.76 -5.08
C ILE A 114 0.08 -0.38 -5.18
N VAL A 115 -0.69 0.67 -4.90
CA VAL A 115 -0.27 2.06 -5.06
C VAL A 115 -0.55 2.88 -3.82
N MET A 116 0.26 3.92 -3.62
CA MET A 116 0.04 4.96 -2.62
C MET A 116 0.01 6.33 -3.30
N LEU A 117 -0.63 7.31 -2.65
CA LEU A 117 -0.72 8.67 -3.18
C LEU A 117 0.56 9.46 -2.90
N GLU A 118 1.54 9.30 -3.79
CA GLU A 118 2.76 10.11 -3.78
C GLU A 118 3.02 10.72 -5.17
N LYS A 119 3.71 11.86 -5.19
CA LYS A 119 4.17 12.49 -6.44
C LYS A 119 5.21 11.60 -7.14
N GLY A 120 5.50 11.93 -8.39
CA GLY A 120 6.54 11.26 -9.17
C GLY A 120 6.11 9.88 -9.67
N ILE A 121 6.90 8.84 -9.38
CA ILE A 121 6.67 7.49 -9.91
C ILE A 121 5.28 6.96 -9.55
N ASN A 122 4.86 7.06 -8.29
CA ASN A 122 3.53 6.60 -7.85
C ASN A 122 2.38 7.31 -8.59
N GLN A 123 2.48 8.63 -8.76
CA GLN A 123 1.51 9.41 -9.52
C GLN A 123 1.46 8.96 -10.99
N CYS A 124 2.62 8.71 -11.61
CA CYS A 124 2.70 8.20 -12.98
C CYS A 124 2.03 6.82 -13.13
N VAL A 125 2.17 5.93 -12.13
CA VAL A 125 1.45 4.65 -12.11
C VAL A 125 -0.06 4.90 -12.11
N ILE A 126 -0.55 5.73 -11.18
CA ILE A 126 -1.99 6.04 -11.02
C ILE A 126 -2.59 6.58 -12.34
N GLU A 127 -1.91 7.53 -12.97
CA GLU A 127 -2.34 8.14 -14.24
C GLU A 127 -2.36 7.15 -15.42
N ASN A 128 -1.72 5.98 -15.29
CA ASN A 128 -1.67 4.94 -16.32
C ASN A 128 -2.37 3.63 -15.92
N LEU A 129 -3.12 3.61 -14.80
CA LEU A 129 -3.84 2.41 -14.32
C LEU A 129 -5.00 2.00 -15.23
N GLY A 130 -5.69 2.96 -15.85
CA GLY A 130 -6.89 2.68 -16.65
C GLY A 130 -7.90 1.80 -15.90
N LEU A 131 -8.28 0.67 -16.49
CA LEU A 131 -9.20 -0.32 -15.91
C LEU A 131 -8.48 -1.52 -15.27
N GLY A 132 -7.16 -1.46 -15.07
CA GLY A 132 -6.38 -2.55 -14.50
C GLY A 132 -6.58 -2.73 -12.99
N ASN A 133 -6.39 -3.94 -12.49
CA ASN A 133 -6.54 -4.27 -11.07
C ASN A 133 -5.58 -3.43 -10.22
N SER A 134 -6.13 -2.72 -9.24
CA SER A 134 -5.37 -1.85 -8.36
C SER A 134 -5.89 -1.86 -6.93
N ILE A 135 -4.95 -1.76 -5.98
CA ILE A 135 -5.20 -1.59 -4.55
C ILE A 135 -4.58 -0.24 -4.17
N LEU A 136 -5.41 0.73 -3.81
CA LEU A 136 -4.92 2.02 -3.30
C LEU A 136 -4.87 1.99 -1.78
N ILE A 137 -3.69 2.24 -1.21
CA ILE A 137 -3.52 2.40 0.24
C ILE A 137 -3.45 3.88 0.57
N ILE A 138 -4.34 4.33 1.45
CA ILE A 138 -4.45 5.73 1.88
C ILE A 138 -4.17 5.86 3.38
N LYS A 139 -3.74 7.06 3.80
CA LYS A 139 -3.34 7.31 5.20
C LYS A 139 -4.53 7.35 6.13
N LYS A 140 -5.61 7.99 5.69
CA LYS A 140 -6.88 8.11 6.39
C LYS A 140 -8.03 8.04 5.41
N TRP A 141 -9.16 7.48 5.84
CA TRP A 141 -10.34 7.28 5.01
C TRP A 141 -10.90 8.60 4.46
N GLN A 142 -10.89 9.66 5.25
CA GLN A 142 -11.38 10.98 4.84
C GLN A 142 -10.64 11.59 3.63
N ASP A 143 -9.43 11.10 3.29
CA ASP A 143 -8.75 11.52 2.07
C ASP A 143 -9.43 10.99 0.79
N TYR A 144 -10.35 10.03 0.91
CA TYR A 144 -11.06 9.41 -0.22
C TYR A 144 -11.73 10.42 -1.15
N ASN A 145 -12.45 11.39 -0.58
CA ASN A 145 -13.13 12.42 -1.37
C ASN A 145 -12.16 13.34 -2.14
N HIS A 146 -10.95 13.55 -1.63
CA HIS A 146 -9.93 14.32 -2.33
C HIS A 146 -9.34 13.51 -3.49
N ILE A 147 -9.21 12.19 -3.32
CA ILE A 147 -8.67 11.29 -4.34
C ILE A 147 -9.59 11.18 -5.53
N SER A 148 -10.88 10.96 -5.30
CA SER A 148 -11.88 10.87 -6.37
C SER A 148 -11.96 12.15 -7.21
N LYS A 149 -11.75 13.32 -6.59
CA LYS A 149 -11.65 14.61 -7.31
C LYS A 149 -10.34 14.78 -8.06
N LYS A 150 -9.23 14.31 -7.50
CA LYS A 150 -7.90 14.46 -8.11
C LYS A 150 -7.69 13.51 -9.31
N TYR A 151 -8.28 12.33 -9.27
CA TYR A 151 -8.17 11.30 -10.29
C TYR A 151 -9.56 10.80 -10.72
N PRO A 152 -10.41 11.65 -11.34
CA PRO A 152 -11.79 11.30 -11.66
C PRO A 152 -11.89 10.16 -12.69
N ASP A 153 -10.89 10.02 -13.55
CA ASP A 153 -10.85 9.00 -14.60
C ASP A 153 -10.21 7.67 -14.15
N VAL A 154 -9.70 7.61 -12.91
CA VAL A 154 -9.05 6.42 -12.37
C VAL A 154 -10.03 5.65 -11.49
N LYS A 155 -10.40 4.45 -11.94
CA LYS A 155 -11.26 3.55 -11.16
C LYS A 155 -10.39 2.55 -10.38
N PHE A 156 -10.08 2.90 -9.14
CA PHE A 156 -9.50 1.94 -8.21
C PHE A 156 -10.51 0.83 -7.91
N GLN A 157 -10.09 -0.42 -8.01
CA GLN A 157 -10.98 -1.55 -7.74
C GLN A 157 -11.11 -1.81 -6.25
N ILE A 158 -10.10 -1.45 -5.45
CA ILE A 158 -10.24 -1.35 -4.00
C ILE A 158 -9.34 -0.23 -3.45
N ILE A 159 -9.87 0.45 -2.45
CA ILE A 159 -9.19 1.47 -1.67
C ILE A 159 -9.24 1.02 -0.22
N ILE A 160 -8.11 1.03 0.48
CA ILE A 160 -8.01 0.58 1.87
C ILE A 160 -7.29 1.62 2.75
N SER A 161 -7.71 1.68 4.01
CA SER A 161 -7.08 2.50 5.05
C SER A 161 -7.16 1.80 6.39
N GLU A 162 -6.10 1.90 7.20
CA GLU A 162 -6.13 1.47 8.61
C GLU A 162 -6.72 2.56 9.54
N SER A 163 -6.81 3.80 9.07
CA SER A 163 -7.35 4.92 9.85
C SER A 163 -8.61 5.46 9.18
N TYR A 164 -9.64 5.77 9.95
CA TYR A 164 -10.87 6.35 9.42
C TYR A 164 -10.74 7.88 9.33
N ASP A 165 -10.74 8.54 10.47
CA ASP A 165 -10.53 9.97 10.63
C ASP A 165 -9.33 10.19 11.58
N GLY A 166 -8.75 11.38 11.54
CA GLY A 166 -7.80 11.74 12.59
C GLY A 166 -6.76 12.81 12.28
N ASN A 167 -6.30 13.41 13.39
CA ASN A 167 -5.14 14.30 13.47
C ASN A 167 -3.82 13.53 13.66
N PHE A 168 -3.88 12.23 13.96
CA PHE A 168 -2.71 11.38 14.08
C PHE A 168 -1.97 11.37 12.74
N LYS A 169 -0.80 12.02 12.74
CA LYS A 169 0.06 12.18 11.57
C LYS A 169 0.73 10.86 11.24
N LYS A 170 -0.03 9.89 10.72
CA LYS A 170 0.56 8.65 10.21
C LYS A 170 1.62 8.98 9.18
N THR A 171 2.82 8.47 9.42
CA THR A 171 3.87 8.57 8.41
C THR A 171 3.55 7.59 7.29
N LYS A 172 4.03 7.86 6.07
CA LYS A 172 3.89 6.89 4.97
C LYS A 172 4.55 5.55 5.29
N TYR A 173 5.59 5.54 6.13
CA TYR A 173 6.32 4.35 6.50
C TYR A 173 5.49 3.38 7.34
N GLU A 174 4.51 3.88 8.10
CA GLU A 174 3.57 3.02 8.81
C GLU A 174 2.67 2.26 7.85
N LEU A 175 2.43 2.77 6.64
CA LEU A 175 1.66 2.07 5.61
C LEU A 175 2.51 1.05 4.83
N TYR A 176 3.83 1.21 4.80
CA TYR A 176 4.72 0.30 4.06
C TYR A 176 4.60 -1.15 4.53
N ARG A 177 4.29 -1.40 5.81
CA ARG A 177 4.01 -2.76 6.30
C ARG A 177 2.76 -3.40 5.69
N ILE A 178 1.71 -2.60 5.44
CA ILE A 178 0.51 -3.07 4.75
C ILE A 178 0.86 -3.35 3.29
N MET A 179 1.59 -2.43 2.66
CA MET A 179 2.05 -2.56 1.28
C MET A 179 2.93 -3.81 1.08
N SER A 180 3.91 -4.01 1.96
CA SER A 180 4.83 -5.14 1.95
C SER A 180 4.11 -6.47 2.22
N GLY A 181 3.18 -6.47 3.19
CA GLY A 181 2.35 -7.64 3.47
C GLY A 181 1.56 -8.13 2.27
N LEU A 182 0.98 -7.19 1.52
CA LEU A 182 0.15 -7.49 0.37
C LEU A 182 0.93 -7.80 -0.90
N MET A 183 2.14 -7.28 -1.08
CA MET A 183 2.88 -7.45 -2.33
C MET A 183 3.60 -8.80 -2.40
N ASP A 184 3.79 -9.28 -3.62
CA ASP A 184 4.67 -10.40 -3.97
C ASP A 184 6.02 -9.90 -4.52
N GLY A 185 6.04 -8.70 -5.10
CA GLY A 185 7.24 -8.10 -5.65
C GLY A 185 7.25 -6.57 -5.64
N LEU A 186 8.43 -6.00 -5.42
CA LEU A 186 8.73 -4.58 -5.45
C LEU A 186 9.59 -4.24 -6.66
N ILE A 187 9.22 -3.22 -7.43
CA ILE A 187 9.90 -2.78 -8.64
C ILE A 187 10.40 -1.35 -8.44
N ILE A 188 11.71 -1.18 -8.43
CA ILE A 188 12.37 0.12 -8.26
C ILE A 188 12.72 0.66 -9.66
N VAL A 189 12.03 1.72 -10.07
CA VAL A 189 12.27 2.36 -11.38
C VAL A 189 13.42 3.35 -11.27
N GLN A 190 13.35 4.29 -10.35
CA GLN A 190 14.35 5.34 -10.19
C GLN A 190 14.38 5.81 -8.74
N SER A 191 15.56 5.88 -8.13
CA SER A 191 15.73 6.34 -6.75
C SER A 191 16.94 7.25 -6.61
N THR A 192 16.77 8.35 -5.87
CA THR A 192 17.79 9.37 -5.60
C THR A 192 18.35 9.26 -4.18
N PRO A 193 19.54 9.85 -3.90
CA PRO A 193 20.13 9.86 -2.56
C PRO A 193 19.20 10.37 -1.46
N ASP A 194 18.35 11.35 -1.77
CA ASP A 194 17.48 12.03 -0.81
C ASP A 194 16.13 11.34 -0.60
N ASP A 195 15.81 10.28 -1.35
CA ASP A 195 14.53 9.61 -1.19
C ASP A 195 14.53 8.46 -0.16
N ASP A 196 13.32 8.11 0.28
CA ASP A 196 13.07 7.08 1.28
C ASP A 196 12.75 5.70 0.69
N THR A 197 13.06 5.46 -0.59
CA THR A 197 12.78 4.18 -1.25
C THR A 197 13.43 3.02 -0.47
N HIS A 198 14.61 3.26 0.10
CA HIS A 198 15.36 2.31 0.92
C HIS A 198 14.55 1.71 2.08
N ARG A 199 13.60 2.45 2.67
CA ARG A 199 12.76 1.95 3.78
C ARG A 199 11.80 0.85 3.32
N LEU A 200 11.20 1.01 2.14
CA LEU A 200 10.32 0.00 1.56
C LEU A 200 11.13 -1.21 1.07
N VAL A 201 12.31 -0.98 0.49
CA VAL A 201 13.22 -2.06 0.06
C VAL A 201 13.68 -2.90 1.25
N ALA A 202 14.08 -2.27 2.35
CA ALA A 202 14.48 -2.98 3.56
C ALA A 202 13.34 -3.86 4.10
N LEU A 203 12.10 -3.35 4.08
CA LEU A 203 10.94 -4.11 4.51
C LEU A 203 10.59 -5.25 3.54
N ALA A 204 10.68 -5.03 2.23
CA ALA A 204 10.52 -6.05 1.22
C ALA A 204 11.50 -7.21 1.42
N ASN A 205 12.78 -6.90 1.62
CA ASN A 205 13.83 -7.89 1.88
C ASN A 205 13.57 -8.65 3.19
N HIS A 206 13.18 -7.94 4.25
CA HIS A 206 12.85 -8.55 5.54
C HIS A 206 11.68 -9.54 5.41
N ASP A 207 10.65 -9.18 4.64
CA ASP A 207 9.45 -9.99 4.44
C ASP A 207 9.64 -11.06 3.33
N GLY A 208 10.87 -11.24 2.82
CA GLY A 208 11.20 -12.23 1.80
C GLY A 208 10.54 -12.00 0.45
N LYS A 209 10.26 -10.73 0.10
CA LYS A 209 9.64 -10.34 -1.16
C LYS A 209 10.68 -10.21 -2.26
N GLU A 210 10.27 -10.49 -3.49
CA GLU A 210 11.13 -10.26 -4.66
C GLU A 210 11.34 -8.76 -4.85
N VAL A 211 12.60 -8.33 -5.01
CA VAL A 211 12.94 -6.93 -5.27
C VAL A 211 13.63 -6.82 -6.61
N PHE A 212 13.01 -6.11 -7.54
CA PHE A 212 13.51 -5.85 -8.88
C PHE A 212 13.94 -4.39 -9.00
N CYS A 213 15.02 -4.13 -9.72
CA CYS A 213 15.53 -2.78 -9.90
C CYS A 213 16.09 -2.56 -11.30
N PHE A 214 15.67 -1.46 -11.93
CA PHE A 214 16.30 -1.01 -13.18
C PHE A 214 17.69 -0.46 -12.87
N PRO A 215 18.73 -0.80 -13.65
CA PRO A 215 20.03 -0.18 -13.50
C PRO A 215 19.98 1.31 -13.89
N GLU A 216 20.92 2.09 -13.37
CA GLU A 216 21.05 3.51 -13.70
C GLU A 216 22.49 3.86 -14.05
N ARG A 217 22.68 4.90 -14.86
CA ARG A 217 24.00 5.39 -15.25
C ARG A 217 24.80 5.86 -14.03
N ILE A 218 26.08 5.52 -14.00
CA ILE A 218 27.00 5.93 -12.92
C ILE A 218 27.21 7.45 -12.84
N THR A 219 26.90 8.18 -13.92
CA THR A 219 26.97 9.64 -13.98
C THR A 219 25.80 10.33 -13.29
N ILE A 220 24.77 9.57 -12.88
CA ILE A 220 23.59 10.07 -12.17
C ILE A 220 23.67 9.63 -10.72
N ALA A 221 23.50 10.57 -9.79
CA ALA A 221 23.39 10.25 -8.38
C ALA A 221 22.13 9.43 -8.13
N ASN A 222 22.29 8.12 -7.88
CA ASN A 222 21.19 7.17 -7.75
C ASN A 222 21.44 6.14 -6.64
N LYS A 223 20.36 5.52 -6.14
CA LYS A 223 20.41 4.37 -5.23
C LYS A 223 20.14 3.04 -5.93
N ASN A 224 19.65 3.03 -7.17
CA ASN A 224 19.31 1.81 -7.91
C ASN A 224 20.47 0.81 -7.94
N ASN A 225 21.66 1.26 -8.35
CA ASN A 225 22.83 0.40 -8.42
C ASN A 225 23.27 -0.11 -7.03
N SER A 226 22.98 0.63 -5.97
CA SER A 226 23.21 0.17 -4.59
C SER A 226 22.22 -0.92 -4.20
N PHE A 227 20.93 -0.77 -4.54
CA PHE A 227 19.94 -1.82 -4.31
C PHE A 227 20.31 -3.11 -5.06
N ILE A 228 20.77 -3.00 -6.30
CA ILE A 228 21.24 -4.15 -7.10
C ILE A 228 22.44 -4.82 -6.42
N LYS A 229 23.44 -4.06 -5.97
CA LYS A 229 24.60 -4.59 -5.22
C LYS A 229 24.20 -5.27 -3.92
N ASN A 230 23.10 -4.83 -3.31
CA ASN A 230 22.55 -5.38 -2.06
C ASN A 230 21.49 -6.48 -2.30
N GLY A 231 21.45 -7.08 -3.49
CA GLY A 231 20.66 -8.27 -3.77
C GLY A 231 19.32 -8.03 -4.49
N ALA A 232 18.98 -6.79 -4.84
CA ALA A 232 17.87 -6.57 -5.77
C ALA A 232 18.21 -7.14 -7.15
N GLN A 233 17.27 -7.85 -7.76
CA GLN A 233 17.44 -8.41 -9.09
C GLN A 233 17.45 -7.30 -10.14
N LEU A 234 18.52 -7.22 -10.92
CA LEU A 234 18.59 -6.34 -12.08
C LEU A 234 17.53 -6.76 -13.09
N ILE A 235 16.78 -5.78 -13.60
CA ILE A 235 15.80 -5.98 -14.68
C ILE A 235 16.03 -4.96 -15.79
N GLU A 236 15.76 -5.39 -17.01
CA GLU A 236 15.81 -4.56 -18.22
C GLU A 236 14.41 -4.41 -18.83
N SER A 237 13.47 -5.28 -18.45
CA SER A 237 12.11 -5.26 -18.94
C SER A 237 11.10 -5.87 -17.97
N ALA A 238 9.81 -5.68 -18.26
CA ALA A 238 8.75 -6.36 -17.53
C ALA A 238 8.83 -7.89 -17.63
N ASN A 239 9.47 -8.45 -18.67
CA ASN A 239 9.54 -9.90 -18.84
C ASN A 239 10.40 -10.55 -17.75
N ASP A 240 11.45 -9.86 -17.29
CA ASP A 240 12.33 -10.36 -16.23
C ASP A 240 11.57 -10.55 -14.91
N ILE A 241 10.61 -9.64 -14.64
CA ILE A 241 9.68 -9.74 -13.52
C ILE A 241 8.76 -10.94 -13.72
N PHE A 242 8.17 -11.07 -14.91
CA PHE A 242 7.18 -12.11 -15.20
C PHE A 242 7.74 -13.53 -15.28
N CYS A 243 9.04 -13.70 -15.54
CA CYS A 243 9.68 -15.00 -15.52
C CYS A 243 9.95 -15.50 -14.09
N LYS A 244 9.90 -14.60 -13.11
CA LYS A 244 10.20 -14.89 -11.70
C LYS A 244 8.93 -15.16 -10.86
N LEU A 245 7.82 -14.51 -11.22
CA LEU A 245 6.49 -14.69 -10.62
C LEU A 245 5.80 -15.94 -11.20
#